data_AF-A0A1G1FWB1-F1
#
_entry.id   AF-A0A1G1FWB1-F1
#
_cell.length_a   1.000
_cell.length_b   1.000
_cell.length_c   1.000
_cell.angle_alpha   90.00
_cell.angle_beta   90.00
_cell.angle_gamma   90.00
#
_symmetry.space_group_name_H-M   'P 1'
#
loop_
_entity.id
_entity.type
_entity.pdbx_description
1 polymer ?
#
loop_
_entity_poly.entity_id
_entity_poly.type
_entity_poly.pdbx_seq_one_letter_code
_entity_poly.pdbx_strand_id
1 'polypeptide(L)' 'MIGDLQAALAKVKQLTGYLPICASCKKIRDDRGYWQQIEEYIGEHSEAEFSHAICPDCARRLYPEYYKK' A
#
# COMPACT_ATOMS: atom_id res chain seq x y z
N MET A 1 -32.49 -4.59 11.77
CA MET A 1 -31.48 -3.61 12.22
C MET A 1 -30.16 -4.32 12.56
N ILE A 2 -29.61 -5.08 11.60
CA ILE A 2 -28.27 -5.71 11.65
C ILE A 2 -27.46 -5.27 10.41
N GLY A 3 -28.14 -5.05 9.28
CA GLY A 3 -27.54 -4.56 8.04
C GLY A 3 -26.84 -3.21 8.16
N ASP A 4 -27.36 -2.27 8.97
CA ASP A 4 -26.73 -0.96 9.15
C ASP A 4 -25.41 -1.03 9.95
N LEU A 5 -25.33 -1.96 10.91
CA LEU A 5 -24.11 -2.20 11.69
C LEU A 5 -23.04 -2.90 10.84
N GLN A 6 -23.44 -3.84 9.97
CA GLN A 6 -22.57 -4.49 9.01
C GLN A 6 -22.07 -3.52 7.92
N ALA A 7 -22.94 -2.63 7.43
CA ALA A 7 -22.57 -1.59 6.47
C ALA A 7 -21.63 -0.54 7.09
N ALA A 8 -21.82 -0.18 8.36
CA ALA A 8 -20.90 0.68 9.10
C ALA A 8 -19.52 0.02 9.25
N LEU A 9 -19.44 -1.27 9.60
CA LEU A 9 -18.18 -2.02 9.68
C LEU A 9 -17.47 -2.16 8.32
N ALA A 10 -18.22 -2.36 7.23
CA ALA A 10 -17.65 -2.39 5.88
C ALA A 10 -17.03 -1.04 5.47
N LYS A 11 -17.52 0.06 6.02
CA LYS A 11 -17.05 1.42 5.74
C LYS A 11 -15.80 1.84 6.54
N VAL A 12 -15.45 1.09 7.60
CA VAL A 12 -14.26 1.35 8.45
C VAL A 12 -12.95 0.97 7.74
N LYS A 13 -12.98 0.24 6.62
CA LYS A 13 -11.80 -0.11 5.82
C LYS A 13 -11.37 0.95 4.79
N GLN A 14 -11.81 2.20 4.93
CA GLN A 14 -11.31 3.28 4.08
C GLN A 14 -10.10 3.94 4.74
N LEU A 15 -8.95 3.86 4.06
CA LEU A 15 -7.75 4.68 4.30
C LEU A 15 -8.14 6.17 4.22
N THR A 16 -8.61 6.70 5.34
CA THR A 16 -9.03 8.10 5.49
C THR A 16 -8.10 8.75 6.51
N GLY A 17 -7.53 9.90 6.16
CA GLY A 17 -6.63 10.64 7.04
C GLY A 17 -5.19 10.75 6.53
N TYR A 18 -4.32 11.25 7.39
CA TYR A 18 -2.91 11.53 7.09
C TYR A 18 -2.03 10.34 7.51
N LEU A 19 -1.38 9.68 6.55
CA LEU A 19 -0.44 8.59 6.82
C LEU A 19 0.97 9.15 7.04
N PRO A 20 1.55 9.03 8.24
CA PRO A 20 2.92 9.48 8.47
C PRO A 20 3.90 8.53 7.78
N ILE A 21 4.60 9.04 6.76
CA ILE A 21 5.59 8.27 5.98
C ILE A 21 7.01 8.79 6.20
N CYS A 22 7.99 7.89 6.08
CA CYS A 22 9.40 8.29 6.06
C CYS A 22 9.72 8.94 4.71
N ALA A 23 10.24 10.17 4.72
CA ALA A 23 10.59 10.89 3.50
C ALA A 23 11.65 10.15 2.67
N SER A 24 12.56 9.39 3.31
CA SER A 24 13.66 8.69 2.65
C SER A 24 13.26 7.32 2.11
N CYS A 25 12.69 6.44 2.94
CA CYS A 25 12.43 5.05 2.57
C CYS A 25 10.94 4.72 2.33
N LYS A 26 10.06 5.72 2.47
CA LYS A 26 8.61 5.63 2.23
C LYS A 26 7.82 4.67 3.12
N LYS A 27 8.46 4.00 4.08
CA LYS A 27 7.77 3.21 5.12
C LYS A 27 6.70 4.04 5.83
N ILE A 28 5.60 3.39 6.21
CA ILE A 28 4.51 3.98 7.01
C ILE A 28 4.80 3.73 8.48
N ARG A 29 4.59 4.75 9.31
CA ARG A 29 4.58 4.60 10.76
C ARG A 29 3.17 4.27 11.23
N ASP A 30 3.01 3.13 11.90
CA ASP A 30 1.72 2.75 12.49
C ASP A 30 1.44 3.48 13.81
N ASP A 31 0.26 3.22 14.38
CA ASP A 31 -0.20 3.84 15.64
C ASP A 31 0.62 3.41 16.86
N ARG A 32 1.39 2.33 16.75
CA ARG A 32 2.32 1.85 17.80
C ARG A 32 3.72 2.43 17.63
N GLY A 33 3.97 3.19 16.56
CA GLY A 33 5.24 3.80 16.24
C GLY A 33 6.20 2.92 15.44
N TYR A 34 5.78 1.74 14.98
CA TYR A 34 6.62 0.87 14.15
C TYR A 34 6.58 1.30 12.69
N TRP A 35 7.70 1.08 12.00
CA TRP A 35 7.86 1.39 10.59
C TRP A 35 7.72 0.14 9.74
N GLN A 36 6.64 0.07 8.98
CA GLN A 36 6.31 -1.05 8.09
C GLN A 36 6.27 -0.63 6.63
N GLN A 37 6.30 -1.60 5.71
CA GLN A 37 6.20 -1.31 4.28
C GLN A 37 4.80 -0.80 3.94
N ILE A 38 4.68 -0.03 2.84
CA ILE A 38 3.40 0.56 2.45
C ILE A 38 2.39 -0.55 2.11
N GLU A 39 2.86 -1.56 1.37
CA GLU A 39 2.06 -2.69 0.90
C GLU A 39 1.50 -3.50 2.06
N GLU A 40 2.31 -3.70 3.11
CA GLU A 40 1.92 -4.38 4.35
C GLU A 40 0.80 -3.61 5.05
N TYR A 41 1.02 -2.31 5.30
CA TYR A 41 0.03 -1.46 5.96
C TYR A 41 -1.28 -1.37 5.17
N ILE A 42 -1.22 -1.15 3.86
CA ILE A 42 -2.43 -1.05 3.02
C ILE A 42 -3.15 -2.40 2.95
N GLY A 43 -2.41 -3.51 2.86
CA GLY A 43 -2.99 -4.85 2.87
C GLY A 43 -3.72 -5.16 4.18
N GLU A 44 -3.18 -4.74 5.33
CA GLU A 44 -3.83 -4.91 6.64
C GLU A 44 -5.11 -4.05 6.78
N HIS A 45 -5.14 -2.87 6.15
CA HIS A 45 -6.19 -1.86 6.36
C HIS A 45 -7.18 -1.72 5.19
N SER A 46 -7.08 -2.55 4.15
CA SER A 46 -7.96 -2.53 2.98
C SER A 46 -8.17 -3.93 2.39
N GLU A 47 -8.86 -4.01 1.27
CA GLU A 47 -9.04 -5.25 0.50
C GLU A 47 -8.11 -5.29 -0.72
N ALA A 48 -7.07 -4.44 -0.74
CA ALA A 48 -6.12 -4.35 -1.84
C ALA A 48 -5.11 -5.51 -1.79
N GLU A 49 -4.89 -6.14 -2.94
CA GLU A 49 -3.80 -7.10 -3.16
C GLU A 49 -2.72 -6.48 -4.05
N PHE A 50 -1.46 -6.76 -3.74
CA PHE A 50 -0.32 -6.20 -4.46
C PHE A 50 0.39 -7.26 -5.30
N SER A 51 0.74 -6.88 -6.54
CA SER A 51 1.64 -7.65 -7.40
C SER A 51 2.97 -6.91 -7.55
N HIS A 52 4.05 -7.65 -7.81
CA HIS A 52 5.41 -7.11 -7.86
C HIS A 52 5.96 -7.05 -9.29
N ALA A 53 5.24 -6.33 -10.17
CA ALA A 53 5.69 -6.08 -11.53
C ALA A 53 6.71 -4.92 -11.59
N ILE A 54 7.63 -4.97 -12.56
CA ILE A 54 8.54 -3.86 -12.88
C ILE A 54 7.94 -3.05 -14.02
N CYS A 55 7.69 -1.76 -13.80
CA CYS A 55 7.14 -0.91 -14.86
C CYS A 55 8.14 -0.71 -16.02
N PRO A 56 7.69 -0.35 -17.23
CA PRO A 56 8.55 -0.09 -18.38
C PRO A 56 9.74 0.84 -18.12
N ASP A 57 9.56 1.91 -17.34
CA ASP A 57 10.63 2.86 -17.02
C ASP A 57 11.70 2.25 -16.11
N CYS A 58 11.27 1.53 -15.07
CA CYS A 58 12.18 0.82 -14.19
C CYS A 58 12.90 -0.30 -14.92
N ALA A 59 12.21 -1.05 -15.78
CA ALA A 59 12.82 -2.11 -16.59
C ALA A 59 13.88 -1.54 -17.54
N ARG A 60 13.58 -0.44 -18.24
CA ARG A 60 14.56 0.28 -19.09
C ARG A 60 15.79 0.75 -18.31
N ARG A 61 15.59 1.25 -17.08
CA ARG A 61 16.66 1.82 -16.26
C ARG A 61 17.53 0.75 -15.60
N LEU A 62 16.92 -0.31 -15.07
CA LEU A 62 17.61 -1.35 -14.29
C LEU A 62 18.16 -2.47 -15.17
N TYR A 63 17.49 -2.76 -16.29
CA TYR A 63 17.82 -3.85 -17.21
C TYR A 63 17.85 -3.39 -18.67
N PRO A 64 18.64 -2.36 -19.02
CA PRO A 64 18.64 -1.79 -20.37
C PRO A 64 18.99 -2.82 -21.46
N GLU A 65 19.88 -3.76 -21.15
CA GLU A 65 20.35 -4.80 -22.08
C GLU A 65 19.27 -5.84 -22.43
N TYR A 66 18.28 -6.03 -21.56
CA TYR A 66 17.23 -7.04 -21.70
C TYR A 66 15.91 -6.46 -22.21
N TYR A 67 15.72 -5.14 -22.13
CA TYR A 67 14.44 -4.51 -22.44
C TYR A 67 14.20 -4.28 -23.95
N LYS A 68 15.25 -4.23 -24.77
CA LYS A 68 15.17 -3.90 -26.21
C LYS A 68 15.36 -5.08 -27.18
N LYS A 69 15.17 -6.33 -26.72
CA LYS A 69 15.23 -7.51 -27.60
C LYS A 69 13.85 -7.94 -28.05
#